data_AF-A0A537J6J5-F1
#
_entry.id   AF-A0A537J6J5-F1
#
_cell.length_a   1.000
_cell.length_b   1.000
_cell.length_c   1.000
_cell.angle_alpha   90.00
_cell.angle_beta   90.00
_cell.angle_gamma   90.00
#
_symmetry.space_group_name_H-M   'P 1'
#
loop_
_entity.id
_entity.type
_entity.pdbx_description
1 polymer ?
#
loop_
_entity_poly.entity_id
_entity_poly.type
_entity_poly.pdbx_seq_one_letter_code
_entity_poly.pdbx_strand_id
1 'polypeptide(L)'
;MEKVQWKIEGMTCANCALTIHKYLEKEGLSDVKVNAIGGEVSFELNGVHTKEEIAKGIETLGYTVAGESQVPGGRKKFLSTSLERFWFCFPFTVLIMLNMLPGVLMNPWVQLVLCLPVYIVGMGFFGKSAIKSLRNGMPNMNVLIALGATAAFVYSLYGTLIGQAEHYMFYETAAAILTLVFLGNYLEDASLHSTQRALNSLAKSQKVMANMIAYDNEHHEHVFAVDNSQLKVGDLILIKSGEQVPMDCKILWGDSYVNEAIVTGESAAVHKYAKDKLIGGSLLQDGMVKAQVTAVGGDTVLSGIIDLVKQAQGDKPPVQQLADKISAIFVPVVIGIAVVTLGVNWIVLG
;
A
#
# COMPACT_ATOMS: atom_id res chain seq x y z
N MET A 1 -3.06 -8.61 -25.84
CA MET A 1 -2.44 -7.88 -24.73
C MET A 1 -2.59 -8.74 -23.49
N GLU A 2 -1.47 -9.11 -22.87
CA GLU A 2 -1.49 -9.94 -21.66
C GLU A 2 -1.58 -9.01 -20.46
N LYS A 3 -2.64 -9.16 -19.65
CA LYS A 3 -2.81 -8.41 -18.41
C LYS A 3 -2.00 -9.08 -17.31
N VAL A 4 -1.01 -8.38 -16.77
CA VAL A 4 -0.17 -8.88 -15.69
C VAL A 4 -0.54 -8.18 -14.39
N GLN A 5 -0.74 -8.97 -13.35
CA GLN A 5 -0.95 -8.50 -11.98
C GLN A 5 0.16 -9.03 -11.09
N TRP A 6 0.84 -8.11 -10.41
CA TRP A 6 1.92 -8.41 -9.50
C TRP A 6 1.68 -7.79 -8.14
N LYS A 7 2.17 -8.47 -7.12
CA LYS A 7 2.25 -7.91 -5.77
C LYS A 7 3.67 -7.40 -5.55
N ILE A 8 3.81 -6.21 -5.00
CA ILE A 8 5.09 -5.54 -4.77
C ILE A 8 5.27 -5.33 -3.27
N GLU A 9 6.30 -5.96 -2.72
CA GLU A 9 6.70 -5.78 -1.33
C GLU A 9 7.56 -4.51 -1.17
N GLY A 10 7.34 -3.78 -0.07
CA GLY A 10 8.03 -2.52 0.22
C GLY A 10 7.34 -1.27 -0.34
N MET A 11 6.22 -1.43 -1.05
CA MET A 11 5.35 -0.32 -1.43
C MET A 11 4.48 0.07 -0.22
N THR A 12 5.00 0.95 0.63
CA THR A 12 4.29 1.40 1.85
C THR A 12 3.76 2.82 1.72
N CYS A 13 3.86 3.44 0.54
CA CYS A 13 3.58 4.86 0.38
C CYS A 13 3.05 5.18 -1.02
N ALA A 14 2.17 6.18 -1.14
CA ALA A 14 1.65 6.61 -2.44
C ALA A 14 2.76 7.16 -3.37
N ASN A 15 3.83 7.72 -2.79
CA ASN A 15 5.02 8.12 -3.55
C ASN A 15 5.79 6.93 -4.15
N CYS A 16 5.75 5.78 -3.46
CA CYS A 16 6.35 4.54 -3.88
C CYS A 16 5.57 3.99 -5.09
N ALA A 17 4.24 4.00 -4.99
CA ALA A 17 3.31 3.67 -6.06
C ALA A 17 3.49 4.56 -7.30
N LEU A 18 3.64 5.87 -7.12
CA LEU A 18 3.89 6.82 -8.21
C LEU A 18 5.18 6.55 -8.97
N THR A 19 6.23 6.23 -8.23
CA THR A 19 7.54 5.94 -8.82
C THR A 19 7.47 4.72 -9.71
N ILE A 20 6.71 3.70 -9.30
CA ILE A 20 6.49 2.48 -10.08
C ILE A 20 5.56 2.77 -11.26
N HIS A 21 4.44 3.47 -11.05
CA HIS A 21 3.48 3.82 -12.11
C HIS A 21 4.16 4.52 -13.28
N LYS A 22 4.95 5.56 -12.98
CA LYS A 22 5.61 6.36 -14.01
C LYS A 22 6.83 5.69 -14.62
N TYR A 23 7.49 4.79 -13.88
CA TYR A 23 8.49 3.90 -14.47
C TYR A 23 7.83 3.01 -15.53
N LEU A 24 6.70 2.38 -15.21
CA LEU A 24 5.98 1.51 -16.13
C LEU A 24 5.41 2.26 -17.34
N GLU A 25 4.89 3.48 -17.16
CA GLU A 25 4.49 4.34 -18.29
C GLU A 25 5.67 4.70 -19.19
N LYS A 26 6.85 4.98 -18.60
CA LYS A 26 8.06 5.32 -19.37
C LYS A 26 8.58 4.15 -20.20
N GLU A 27 8.40 2.92 -19.72
CA GLU A 27 8.69 1.69 -20.46
C GLU A 27 7.62 1.36 -21.52
N GLY A 28 6.62 2.24 -21.75
CA GLY A 28 5.65 2.11 -22.84
C GLY A 28 4.51 1.10 -22.57
N LEU A 29 4.26 0.76 -21.30
CA LEU A 29 3.16 -0.10 -20.90
C LEU A 29 1.82 0.65 -20.88
N SER A 30 0.74 -0.04 -21.24
CA SER A 30 -0.63 0.52 -21.26
C SER A 30 -1.45 0.06 -20.05
N ASP A 31 -2.44 0.88 -19.67
CA ASP A 31 -3.37 0.66 -18.52
C ASP A 31 -2.64 0.32 -17.20
N VAL A 32 -1.60 1.08 -16.87
CA VAL A 32 -0.86 0.92 -15.61
C VAL A 32 -1.74 1.39 -14.45
N LYS A 33 -2.09 0.47 -13.55
CA LYS A 33 -2.76 0.79 -12.28
C LYS A 33 -1.89 0.29 -11.13
N VAL A 34 -1.59 1.18 -10.20
CA VAL A 34 -0.76 0.86 -9.04
C VAL A 34 -1.56 1.17 -7.79
N ASN A 35 -1.91 0.12 -7.06
CA ASN A 35 -2.59 0.22 -5.79
C ASN A 35 -1.56 0.23 -4.64
N ALA A 36 -1.29 1.43 -4.13
CA ALA A 36 -0.40 1.64 -2.98
C ALA A 36 -0.86 0.89 -1.72
N ILE A 37 -2.16 0.68 -1.58
CA ILE A 37 -2.82 0.16 -0.38
C ILE A 37 -2.82 -1.39 -0.39
N GLY A 38 -2.98 -2.00 -1.56
CA GLY A 38 -2.86 -3.45 -1.75
C GLY A 38 -1.42 -3.94 -1.97
N GLY A 39 -0.51 -3.03 -2.30
CA GLY A 39 0.80 -3.37 -2.86
C GLY A 39 0.66 -4.08 -4.21
N GLU A 40 -0.41 -3.83 -4.96
CA GLU A 40 -0.72 -4.52 -6.21
C GLU A 40 -0.46 -3.59 -7.39
N VAL A 41 0.09 -4.14 -8.46
CA VAL A 41 0.35 -3.44 -9.71
C VAL A 41 -0.23 -4.25 -10.84
N SER A 42 -1.05 -3.61 -11.68
CA SER A 42 -1.58 -4.19 -12.90
C SER A 42 -1.16 -3.36 -14.11
N PHE A 43 -0.74 -4.01 -15.18
CA PHE A 43 -0.44 -3.37 -16.46
C PHE A 43 -0.66 -4.35 -17.61
N GLU A 44 -0.80 -3.80 -18.82
CA GLU A 44 -0.89 -4.59 -20.04
C GLU A 44 0.45 -4.61 -20.78
N LEU A 45 0.92 -5.82 -21.10
CA LEU A 45 2.14 -6.01 -21.89
C LEU A 45 1.86 -5.82 -23.38
N ASN A 46 2.64 -4.90 -23.97
CA ASN A 46 2.64 -4.58 -25.40
C ASN A 46 3.70 -5.35 -26.21
N GLY A 47 4.31 -6.40 -25.63
CA GLY A 47 5.26 -7.28 -26.32
C GLY A 47 6.65 -6.68 -26.59
N VAL A 48 6.92 -5.44 -26.17
CA VAL A 48 8.21 -4.73 -26.34
C VAL A 48 9.22 -5.10 -25.25
N HIS A 49 8.75 -5.42 -24.05
CA HIS A 49 9.59 -5.75 -22.88
C HIS A 49 9.20 -7.09 -22.29
N THR A 50 10.18 -7.83 -21.74
CA THR A 50 9.92 -9.12 -21.09
C THR A 50 9.52 -8.91 -19.63
N LYS A 51 8.68 -9.79 -19.06
CA LYS A 51 8.28 -9.76 -17.63
C LYS A 51 9.49 -9.64 -16.70
N GLU A 52 10.56 -10.37 -17.00
CA GLU A 52 11.82 -10.37 -16.23
C GLU A 52 12.57 -9.03 -16.26
N GLU A 53 12.50 -8.29 -17.37
CA GLU A 53 13.15 -6.98 -17.52
C GLU A 53 12.43 -5.91 -16.68
N ILE A 54 11.09 -5.95 -16.71
CA ILE A 54 10.25 -5.05 -15.91
C ILE A 54 10.43 -5.37 -14.41
N ALA A 55 10.49 -6.65 -14.04
CA ALA A 55 10.74 -7.06 -12.66
C ALA A 55 12.11 -6.58 -12.15
N LYS A 56 13.18 -6.75 -12.93
CA LYS A 56 14.51 -6.21 -12.61
C LYS A 56 14.50 -4.68 -12.51
N GLY A 57 13.74 -4.00 -13.37
CA GLY A 57 13.48 -2.57 -13.28
C GLY A 57 12.92 -2.17 -11.93
N ILE A 58 11.86 -2.86 -11.48
CA ILE A 58 11.23 -2.63 -10.18
C ILE A 58 12.18 -2.98 -9.01
N GLU A 59 13.04 -3.98 -9.15
CA GLU A 59 14.09 -4.30 -8.18
C GLU A 59 15.19 -3.24 -8.09
N THR A 60 15.62 -2.66 -9.22
CA THR A 60 16.56 -1.52 -9.21
C THR A 60 15.95 -0.27 -8.58
N LEU A 61 14.62 -0.16 -8.63
CA LEU A 61 13.86 0.83 -7.89
C LEU A 61 13.80 0.52 -6.37
N GLY A 62 14.26 -0.65 -5.93
CA GLY A 62 14.34 -1.05 -4.52
C GLY A 62 13.07 -1.70 -3.98
N TYR A 63 12.23 -2.22 -4.87
CA TYR A 63 10.99 -2.93 -4.52
C TYR A 63 11.07 -4.38 -4.98
N THR A 64 10.44 -5.29 -4.24
CA THR A 64 10.49 -6.73 -4.59
C THR A 64 9.17 -7.14 -5.22
N VAL A 65 9.20 -7.76 -6.40
CA VAL A 65 8.00 -8.28 -7.07
C VAL A 65 7.73 -9.70 -6.54
N ALA A 66 6.68 -9.84 -5.74
CA ALA A 66 6.12 -11.12 -5.36
C ALA A 66 5.32 -11.67 -6.55
N GLY A 67 5.98 -12.52 -7.36
CA GLY A 67 5.37 -13.11 -8.55
C GLY A 67 6.18 -14.22 -9.22
N GLU A 68 7.52 -14.25 -9.11
CA GLU A 68 8.30 -15.27 -9.84
C GLU A 68 9.50 -15.84 -9.09
N SER A 69 9.65 -15.52 -7.80
CA SER A 69 10.62 -16.21 -6.95
C SER A 69 10.18 -16.17 -5.50
N GLN A 70 9.91 -17.34 -4.93
CA GLN A 70 9.88 -17.52 -3.49
C GLN A 70 11.29 -17.26 -2.95
N VAL A 71 11.60 -16.00 -2.65
CA VAL A 71 12.76 -15.68 -1.81
C VAL A 71 12.34 -15.90 -0.35
N PRO A 72 13.07 -16.72 0.43
CA PRO A 72 12.68 -17.06 1.79
C PRO A 72 12.67 -15.80 2.66
N GLY A 73 11.69 -15.74 3.57
CA GLY A 73 11.35 -14.59 4.39
C GLY A 73 12.54 -13.73 4.81
N GLY A 74 12.64 -12.54 4.21
CA GLY A 74 13.59 -11.53 4.62
C GLY A 74 13.31 -11.10 6.05
N ARG A 75 14.32 -11.17 6.92
CA ARG A 75 14.32 -10.60 8.27
C ARG A 75 13.63 -9.23 8.23
N LYS A 76 12.57 -9.04 9.04
CA LYS A 76 11.95 -7.72 9.23
C LYS A 76 13.07 -6.71 9.51
N LYS A 77 13.31 -5.79 8.58
CA LYS A 77 14.33 -4.75 8.75
C LYS A 77 13.96 -3.94 9.98
N PHE A 78 14.92 -3.73 10.88
CA PHE A 78 14.78 -2.80 11.99
C PHE A 78 14.35 -1.43 11.43
N LEU A 79 13.28 -0.82 11.94
CA LEU A 79 12.67 0.44 11.45
C LEU A 79 11.93 0.35 10.11
N SER A 80 11.11 -0.69 9.92
CA SER A 80 10.32 -0.85 8.69
C SER A 80 9.13 0.12 8.61
N THR A 81 8.56 0.50 9.76
CA THR A 81 7.29 1.24 9.84
C THR A 81 7.51 2.72 10.16
N SER A 82 6.68 3.63 9.62
CA SER A 82 6.68 5.07 9.96
C SER A 82 6.62 5.30 11.48
N LEU A 83 5.83 4.47 12.19
CA LEU A 83 5.70 4.48 13.64
C LEU A 83 7.00 4.10 14.38
N GLU A 84 7.70 3.07 13.92
CA GLU A 84 8.98 2.64 14.54
C GLU A 84 10.04 3.73 14.40
N ARG A 85 10.08 4.40 13.23
CA ARG A 85 10.98 5.53 12.98
C ARG A 85 10.64 6.72 13.85
N PHE A 86 9.36 7.06 13.98
CA PHE A 86 8.92 8.11 14.89
C PHE A 86 9.34 7.81 16.33
N TRP A 87 9.02 6.64 16.87
CA TRP A 87 9.37 6.29 18.26
C TRP A 87 10.87 6.22 18.50
N PHE A 88 11.65 5.85 17.50
CA PHE A 88 13.11 5.90 17.59
C PHE A 88 13.63 7.34 17.60
N CYS A 89 13.14 8.22 16.72
CA CYS A 89 13.61 9.61 16.60
C CYS A 89 13.06 10.55 17.69
N PHE A 90 11.88 10.26 18.23
CA PHE A 90 11.18 11.07 19.23
C PHE A 90 12.00 11.37 20.49
N PRO A 91 12.60 10.39 21.20
CA PRO A 91 13.35 10.67 22.42
C PRO A 91 14.57 11.57 22.16
N PHE A 92 15.29 11.37 21.06
CA PHE A 92 16.41 12.23 20.68
C PHE A 92 15.96 13.66 20.35
N THR A 93 14.84 13.80 19.65
CA THR A 93 14.30 15.11 19.26
C THR A 93 13.82 15.88 20.49
N VAL A 94 13.09 15.23 21.40
CA VAL A 94 12.66 15.83 22.66
C VAL A 94 13.86 16.25 23.50
N LEU A 95 14.91 15.43 23.55
CA LEU A 95 16.13 15.77 24.29
C LEU A 95 16.87 16.98 23.70
N ILE A 96 16.91 17.12 22.37
CA ILE A 96 17.46 18.32 21.71
C ILE A 96 16.59 19.55 21.97
N MET A 97 15.26 19.42 21.93
CA MET A 97 14.32 20.53 22.21
C MET A 97 14.38 21.00 23.67
N LEU A 98 14.79 20.14 24.60
CA LEU A 98 15.01 20.48 26.00
C LEU A 98 16.26 21.35 26.24
N ASN A 99 16.96 21.79 25.19
CA ASN A 99 18.09 22.72 25.25
C ASN A 99 17.74 24.12 25.83
N MET A 100 16.46 24.41 26.08
CA MET A 100 16.03 25.56 26.89
C MET A 100 16.44 25.46 28.37
N LEU A 101 16.86 24.28 28.85
CA LEU A 101 17.41 24.09 30.19
C LEU A 101 18.93 24.38 30.18
N PRO A 102 19.42 25.38 30.94
CA PRO A 102 20.84 25.69 30.98
C PRO A 102 21.66 24.51 31.53
N GLY A 103 22.68 24.07 30.79
CA GLY A 103 23.53 22.93 31.17
C GLY A 103 24.29 22.28 30.01
N VAL A 104 24.65 21.00 30.17
CA VAL A 104 25.45 20.18 29.22
C VAL A 104 24.82 20.10 27.82
N LEU A 105 23.52 20.38 27.69
CA LEU A 105 22.77 20.35 26.43
C LEU A 105 23.08 21.52 25.48
N MET A 106 23.65 22.63 25.97
CA MET A 106 24.12 23.73 25.10
C MET A 106 25.45 23.42 24.40
N ASN A 107 26.09 22.28 24.72
CA ASN A 107 27.33 21.90 24.06
C ASN A 107 27.06 21.48 22.59
N PRO A 108 27.65 22.14 21.59
CA PRO A 108 27.41 21.86 20.18
C PRO A 108 27.70 20.41 19.77
N TRP A 109 28.69 19.77 20.42
CA TRP A 109 29.05 18.38 20.15
C TRP A 109 28.01 17.39 20.66
N VAL A 110 27.38 17.69 21.80
CA VAL A 110 26.29 16.86 22.35
C VAL A 110 25.08 16.92 21.42
N GLN A 111 24.74 18.11 20.91
CA GLN A 111 23.65 18.27 19.96
C GLN A 111 23.89 17.57 18.64
N LEU A 112 25.12 17.60 18.12
CA LEU A 112 25.51 16.84 16.93
C LEU A 112 25.29 15.34 17.16
N VAL A 113 25.77 14.80 18.29
CA VAL A 113 25.63 13.37 18.63
C VAL A 113 24.18 12.96 18.79
N LEU A 114 23.32 13.82 19.33
CA LEU A 114 21.88 13.55 19.45
C LEU A 114 21.13 13.69 18.12
N CYS A 115 21.55 14.61 17.26
CA CYS A 115 20.95 14.85 15.95
C CYS A 115 21.32 13.76 14.93
N LEU A 116 22.54 13.21 15.02
CA LEU A 116 23.09 12.25 14.05
C LEU A 116 22.20 11.00 13.86
N PRO A 117 21.69 10.30 14.90
CA PRO A 117 20.82 9.15 14.72
C PRO A 117 19.51 9.51 14.02
N VAL A 118 18.91 10.66 14.37
CA VAL A 118 17.67 11.16 13.76
C VAL A 118 17.91 11.46 12.28
N TYR A 119 19.02 12.14 11.97
CA TYR A 119 19.39 12.49 10.61
C TYR A 119 19.66 11.25 9.74
N ILE A 120 20.35 10.23 10.28
CA ILE A 120 20.62 8.98 9.54
C ILE A 120 19.31 8.25 9.21
N VAL A 121 18.39 8.11 10.18
CA VAL A 121 17.09 7.46 9.95
C VAL A 121 16.24 8.27 8.96
N GLY A 122 16.21 9.60 9.11
CA GLY A 122 15.51 10.51 8.22
C GLY A 122 16.01 10.43 6.78
N MET A 123 17.32 10.58 6.57
CA MET A 123 17.95 10.54 5.24
C MET A 123 17.93 9.15 4.62
N GLY A 124 17.95 8.10 5.44
CA GLY A 124 17.77 6.72 5.02
C GLY A 124 16.42 6.48 4.32
N PHE A 125 15.39 7.25 4.66
CA PHE A 125 14.06 7.19 4.04
C PHE A 125 13.80 8.35 3.08
N PHE A 126 13.74 9.59 3.58
CA PHE A 126 13.40 10.77 2.78
C PHE A 126 14.51 11.09 1.78
N GLY A 127 15.77 11.01 2.18
CA GLY A 127 16.92 11.29 1.31
C GLY A 127 17.02 10.32 0.13
N LYS A 128 16.87 9.01 0.38
CA LYS A 128 16.83 8.00 -0.70
C LYS A 128 15.67 8.27 -1.67
N SER A 129 14.49 8.59 -1.15
CA SER A 129 13.33 8.93 -1.98
C SER A 129 13.56 10.21 -2.77
N ALA A 130 14.14 11.24 -2.16
CA ALA A 130 14.44 12.53 -2.77
C ALA A 130 15.44 12.40 -3.94
N ILE A 131 16.56 11.70 -3.75
CA ILE A 131 17.57 11.49 -4.80
C ILE A 131 16.94 10.78 -6.01
N LYS A 132 16.14 9.75 -5.75
CA LYS A 132 15.46 8.99 -6.79
C LYS A 132 14.39 9.82 -7.51
N SER A 133 13.62 10.61 -6.78
CA SER A 133 12.62 11.54 -7.28
C SER A 133 13.26 12.62 -8.19
N LEU A 134 14.40 13.17 -7.77
CA LEU A 134 15.16 14.13 -8.56
C LEU A 134 15.70 13.52 -9.85
N ARG A 135 16.32 12.32 -9.76
CA ARG A 135 16.86 11.59 -10.92
C ARG A 135 15.77 11.26 -11.95
N ASN A 136 14.56 11.01 -11.48
CA ASN A 136 13.41 10.70 -12.33
C ASN A 136 12.66 11.95 -12.82
N GLY A 137 13.12 13.16 -12.50
CA GLY A 137 12.54 14.42 -12.98
C GLY A 137 11.20 14.79 -12.33
N MET A 138 10.92 14.29 -11.13
CA MET A 138 9.60 14.45 -10.50
C MET A 138 9.72 14.81 -9.03
N PRO A 139 9.89 16.11 -8.71
CA PRO A 139 10.00 16.57 -7.34
C PRO A 139 8.74 16.17 -6.55
N ASN A 140 8.93 15.51 -5.41
CA ASN A 140 7.85 15.14 -4.50
C ASN A 140 8.08 15.79 -3.12
N MET A 141 7.11 15.63 -2.21
CA MET A 141 7.18 16.17 -0.84
C MET A 141 8.50 15.80 -0.11
N ASN A 142 9.03 14.59 -0.35
CA ASN A 142 10.27 14.12 0.29
C ASN A 142 11.51 14.92 -0.13
N VAL A 143 11.52 15.50 -1.34
CA VAL A 143 12.63 16.37 -1.80
C VAL A 143 12.72 17.62 -0.91
N LEU A 144 11.59 18.26 -0.62
CA LEU A 144 11.56 19.46 0.21
C LEU A 144 12.04 19.17 1.64
N ILE A 145 11.57 18.05 2.21
CA ILE A 145 11.94 17.60 3.56
C ILE A 145 13.44 17.30 3.63
N ALA A 146 13.97 16.53 2.67
CA ALA A 146 15.37 16.17 2.63
C ALA A 146 16.26 17.42 2.47
N LEU A 147 15.90 18.34 1.56
CA LEU A 147 16.66 19.57 1.33
C LEU A 147 16.67 20.46 2.58
N GLY A 148 15.52 20.67 3.23
CA GLY A 148 15.43 21.47 4.45
C GLY A 148 16.21 20.87 5.62
N ALA A 149 16.06 19.56 5.87
CA ALA A 149 16.78 18.87 6.93
C ALA A 149 18.31 18.86 6.69
N THR A 150 18.74 18.63 5.44
CA THR A 150 20.15 18.69 5.07
C THR A 150 20.71 20.10 5.18
N ALA A 151 19.98 21.13 4.74
CA ALA A 151 20.41 22.52 4.88
C ALA A 151 20.61 22.90 6.34
N ALA A 152 19.64 22.61 7.22
CA ALA A 152 19.75 22.87 8.65
C ALA A 152 20.91 22.08 9.30
N PHE A 153 21.07 20.80 8.96
CA PHE A 153 22.15 19.97 9.50
C PHE A 153 23.55 20.45 9.07
N VAL A 154 23.75 20.72 7.78
CA VAL A 154 25.05 21.16 7.24
C VAL A 154 25.42 22.54 7.76
N TYR A 155 24.45 23.46 7.86
CA TYR A 155 24.69 24.79 8.41
C TYR A 155 25.09 24.74 9.89
N SER A 156 24.45 23.85 10.65
CA SER A 156 24.80 23.60 12.06
C SER A 156 26.17 22.96 12.24
N LEU A 157 26.52 22.02 11.35
CA LEU A 157 27.82 21.37 11.35
C LEU A 157 28.93 22.38 11.04
N TYR A 158 28.72 23.24 10.05
CA TYR A 158 29.64 24.30 9.69
C TYR A 158 29.91 25.27 10.86
N GLY A 159 28.84 25.74 11.53
CA GLY A 159 28.97 26.59 12.72
C GLY A 159 29.69 25.92 13.89
N THR A 160 29.48 24.61 14.07
CA THR A 160 30.17 23.80 15.09
C THR A 160 31.67 23.70 14.81
N LEU A 161 32.06 23.51 13.55
CA LEU A 161 33.47 23.37 13.14
C LEU A 161 34.26 24.69 13.26
N ILE A 162 33.59 25.83 13.08
CA ILE A 162 34.21 27.17 13.18
C ILE A 162 34.26 27.68 14.62
N GLY A 163 33.64 26.97 15.57
CA GLY A 163 33.58 27.38 16.97
C GLY A 163 32.61 28.53 17.24
N GLN A 164 31.77 28.91 16.26
CA GLN A 164 30.71 29.92 16.39
C GLN A 164 29.33 29.27 16.51
N ALA A 165 29.25 28.12 17.17
CA ALA A 165 28.03 27.33 17.22
C ALA A 165 26.84 28.12 17.77
N GLU A 166 27.03 29.02 18.73
CA GLU A 166 25.95 29.81 19.34
C GLU A 166 25.11 30.61 18.34
N HIS A 167 25.68 31.03 17.19
CA HIS A 167 24.96 31.79 16.17
C HIS A 167 24.36 30.94 15.05
N TYR A 168 24.76 29.67 14.95
CA TYR A 168 24.50 28.83 13.78
C TYR A 168 23.91 27.46 14.15
N MET A 169 23.41 27.27 15.37
CA MET A 169 22.93 25.97 15.87
C MET A 169 21.47 25.70 15.50
N PHE A 170 21.24 24.93 14.44
CA PHE A 170 19.92 24.52 13.94
C PHE A 170 19.75 22.98 13.91
N TYR A 171 20.52 22.24 14.72
CA TYR A 171 20.37 20.78 14.85
C TYR A 171 18.96 20.39 15.32
N GLU A 172 18.36 21.25 16.13
CA GLU A 172 16.99 21.12 16.61
C GLU A 172 15.98 21.17 15.46
N THR A 173 16.19 22.06 14.49
CA THR A 173 15.30 22.24 13.34
C THR A 173 15.36 21.03 12.42
N ALA A 174 16.56 20.51 12.17
CA ALA A 174 16.74 19.29 11.37
C ALA A 174 16.04 18.08 12.03
N ALA A 175 16.22 17.88 13.34
CA ALA A 175 15.59 16.79 14.07
C ALA A 175 14.06 16.94 14.15
N ALA A 176 13.56 18.15 14.42
CA ALA A 176 12.13 18.43 14.51
C ALA A 176 11.41 18.19 13.18
N ILE A 177 11.94 18.68 12.06
CA ILE A 177 11.37 18.44 10.73
C ILE A 177 11.22 16.94 10.46
N LEU A 178 12.30 16.17 10.65
CA LEU A 178 12.30 14.74 10.35
C LEU A 178 11.31 13.96 11.23
N THR A 179 11.32 14.22 12.53
CA THR A 179 10.46 13.52 13.49
C THR A 179 8.98 13.86 13.31
N LEU A 180 8.65 15.13 13.10
CA LEU A 180 7.26 15.56 12.94
C LEU A 180 6.65 15.06 11.63
N VAL A 181 7.44 14.99 10.55
CA VAL A 181 7.00 14.38 9.30
C VAL A 181 6.78 12.87 9.46
N PHE A 182 7.65 12.16 10.19
CA PHE A 182 7.39 10.74 10.49
C PHE A 182 6.08 10.54 11.27
N LEU A 183 5.76 11.43 12.20
CA LEU A 183 4.47 11.41 12.89
C LEU A 183 3.31 11.64 11.90
N GLY A 184 3.44 12.62 11.01
CA GLY A 184 2.44 12.90 9.96
C GLY A 184 2.18 11.67 9.08
N ASN A 185 3.24 11.04 8.60
CA ASN A 185 3.14 9.80 7.80
C ASN A 185 2.48 8.66 8.60
N TYR A 186 2.77 8.54 9.90
CA TYR A 186 2.10 7.55 10.74
C TYR A 186 0.60 7.81 10.87
N LEU A 187 0.18 9.07 11.06
CA LEU A 187 -1.24 9.42 11.14
C LEU A 187 -1.96 9.15 9.81
N GLU A 188 -1.28 9.39 8.68
CA GLU A 188 -1.76 9.03 7.35
C GLU A 188 -1.95 7.52 7.20
N ASP A 189 -0.91 6.73 7.51
CA ASP A 189 -0.93 5.26 7.47
C ASP A 189 -2.04 4.70 8.36
N ALA A 190 -2.19 5.23 9.59
CA ALA A 190 -3.21 4.82 10.54
C ALA A 190 -4.63 5.10 10.02
N SER A 191 -4.83 6.25 9.39
CA SER A 191 -6.12 6.63 8.80
C SER A 191 -6.50 5.68 7.66
N LEU A 192 -5.58 5.38 6.75
CA LEU A 192 -5.79 4.47 5.63
C LEU A 192 -6.05 3.02 6.08
N HIS A 193 -5.28 2.54 7.05
CA HIS A 193 -5.46 1.19 7.59
C HIS A 193 -6.81 0.97 8.27
N SER A 194 -7.38 2.02 8.89
CA SER A 194 -8.70 1.93 9.52
C SER A 194 -9.80 1.61 8.50
N THR A 195 -9.78 2.28 7.34
CA THR A 195 -10.71 2.05 6.23
C THR A 195 -10.54 0.64 5.64
N GLN A 196 -9.30 0.19 5.50
CA GLN A 196 -9.03 -1.13 4.91
C GLN A 196 -9.39 -2.30 5.83
N ARG A 197 -9.28 -2.13 7.15
CA ARG A 197 -9.73 -3.15 8.12
C ARG A 197 -11.23 -3.40 8.02
N ALA A 198 -12.03 -2.36 7.82
CA ALA A 198 -13.46 -2.50 7.60
C ALA A 198 -13.75 -3.31 6.32
N LEU A 199 -13.08 -2.98 5.21
CA LEU A 199 -13.22 -3.72 3.95
C LEU A 199 -12.78 -5.19 4.06
N ASN A 200 -11.64 -5.46 4.69
CA ASN A 200 -11.14 -6.83 4.87
C ASN A 200 -11.99 -7.66 5.87
N SER A 201 -12.63 -7.02 6.84
CA SER A 201 -13.54 -7.71 7.77
C SER A 201 -14.79 -8.26 7.08
N LEU A 202 -15.24 -7.62 5.99
CA LEU A 202 -16.32 -8.14 5.14
C LEU A 202 -15.88 -9.42 4.41
N ALA A 203 -14.66 -9.45 3.86
CA ALA A 203 -14.13 -10.62 3.16
C ALA A 203 -13.83 -11.81 4.09
N LYS A 204 -13.49 -11.57 5.36
CA LYS A 204 -13.10 -12.63 6.32
C LYS A 204 -14.29 -13.39 6.91
N SER A 205 -15.50 -12.86 6.80
CA SER A 205 -16.72 -13.44 7.38
C SER A 205 -17.31 -14.61 6.58
N GLN A 206 -16.65 -15.09 5.52
CA GLN A 206 -17.20 -16.07 4.57
C GLN A 206 -16.55 -17.46 4.63
N LYS A 207 -16.02 -17.92 5.77
CA LYS A 207 -15.70 -19.35 5.90
C LYS A 207 -17.00 -20.13 6.08
N VAL A 208 -17.51 -20.67 4.99
CA VAL A 208 -18.74 -21.49 4.97
C VAL A 208 -18.35 -22.94 4.75
N MET A 209 -18.97 -23.86 5.49
CA MET A 209 -18.82 -25.29 5.23
C MET A 209 -19.78 -25.70 4.11
N ALA A 210 -19.24 -26.34 3.07
CA ALA A 210 -20.00 -26.88 1.95
C ALA A 210 -20.26 -28.37 2.16
N ASN A 211 -21.48 -28.83 1.90
CA ASN A 211 -21.80 -30.25 1.87
C ASN A 211 -21.44 -30.81 0.49
N MET A 212 -20.23 -31.34 0.34
CA MET A 212 -19.76 -31.90 -0.93
C MET A 212 -20.32 -33.30 -1.14
N ILE A 213 -20.77 -33.59 -2.36
CA ILE A 213 -21.28 -34.88 -2.80
C ILE A 213 -20.16 -35.62 -3.52
N ALA A 214 -19.79 -36.80 -3.01
CA ALA A 214 -18.91 -37.73 -3.69
C ALA A 214 -19.63 -39.05 -3.95
N TYR A 215 -19.23 -39.74 -5.02
CA TYR A 215 -19.70 -41.07 -5.33
C TYR A 215 -18.58 -42.06 -5.07
N ASP A 216 -18.87 -43.15 -4.36
CA ASP A 216 -17.95 -44.28 -4.23
C ASP A 216 -17.88 -45.08 -5.55
N ASN A 217 -16.94 -46.01 -5.66
CA ASN A 217 -16.81 -46.96 -6.77
C ASN A 217 -18.11 -47.75 -7.02
N GLU A 218 -18.93 -47.94 -5.98
CA GLU A 218 -20.26 -48.57 -6.06
C GLU A 218 -21.41 -47.59 -6.43
N HIS A 219 -21.09 -46.33 -6.79
CA HIS A 219 -22.05 -45.26 -7.11
C HIS A 219 -22.97 -44.84 -5.95
N HIS A 220 -22.61 -45.15 -4.71
CA HIS A 220 -23.30 -44.65 -3.53
C HIS A 220 -22.97 -43.17 -3.28
N GLU A 221 -24.00 -42.37 -3.02
CA GLU A 221 -23.87 -40.94 -2.74
C GLU A 221 -23.46 -40.71 -1.28
N HIS A 222 -22.28 -40.12 -1.07
CA HIS A 222 -21.79 -39.73 0.23
C HIS A 222 -21.66 -38.21 0.32
N VAL A 223 -22.21 -37.65 1.39
CA VAL A 223 -22.16 -36.21 1.66
C VAL A 223 -21.25 -35.95 2.85
N PHE A 224 -20.25 -35.08 2.67
CA PHE A 224 -19.37 -34.66 3.75
C PHE A 224 -19.08 -33.16 3.71
N ALA A 225 -18.81 -32.59 4.89
CA ALA A 225 -18.56 -31.17 5.03
C ALA A 225 -17.11 -30.82 4.66
N VAL A 226 -16.93 -29.84 3.79
CA VAL A 226 -15.63 -29.33 3.31
C VAL A 226 -15.60 -27.81 3.46
N ASP A 227 -14.46 -27.24 3.83
CA ASP A 227 -14.30 -25.78 3.87
C ASP A 227 -14.40 -25.22 2.43
N ASN A 228 -15.18 -24.14 2.23
CA ASN A 228 -15.39 -23.56 0.90
C ASN A 228 -14.10 -23.18 0.16
N SER A 229 -13.00 -22.92 0.88
CA SER A 229 -11.68 -22.65 0.28
C SER A 229 -11.05 -23.86 -0.42
N GLN A 230 -11.54 -25.08 -0.16
CA GLN A 230 -11.04 -26.31 -0.79
C GLN A 230 -11.86 -26.74 -2.01
N LEU A 231 -13.01 -26.10 -2.25
CA LEU A 231 -13.85 -26.38 -3.41
C LEU A 231 -13.14 -26.03 -4.71
N LYS A 232 -13.40 -26.83 -5.74
CA LYS A 232 -12.91 -26.65 -7.10
C LYS A 232 -14.08 -26.53 -8.07
N VAL A 233 -13.82 -25.90 -9.21
CA VAL A 233 -14.79 -25.87 -10.32
C VAL A 233 -15.09 -27.31 -10.75
N GLY A 234 -16.38 -27.62 -10.85
CA GLY A 234 -16.87 -28.95 -11.20
C GLY A 234 -17.35 -29.79 -10.01
N ASP A 235 -17.00 -29.42 -8.77
CA ASP A 235 -17.45 -30.14 -7.57
C ASP A 235 -18.97 -30.09 -7.42
N LEU A 236 -19.54 -31.19 -6.92
CA LEU A 236 -20.97 -31.31 -6.66
C LEU A 236 -21.24 -31.01 -5.19
N ILE A 237 -22.22 -30.15 -4.92
CA ILE A 237 -22.59 -29.73 -3.58
C ILE A 237 -24.09 -29.87 -3.37
N LEU A 238 -24.46 -30.28 -2.16
CA LEU A 238 -25.83 -30.30 -1.66
C LEU A 238 -26.07 -29.03 -0.84
N ILE A 239 -27.11 -28.27 -1.15
CA ILE A 239 -27.47 -27.08 -0.38
C ILE A 239 -28.90 -27.28 0.14
N LYS A 240 -29.07 -27.15 1.45
CA LYS A 240 -30.37 -27.32 2.12
C LYS A 240 -30.95 -25.96 2.50
N SER A 241 -32.26 -25.92 2.72
CA SER A 241 -32.95 -24.76 3.30
C SER A 241 -32.27 -24.33 4.61
N GLY A 242 -32.05 -23.03 4.74
CA GLY A 242 -31.31 -22.39 5.83
C GLY A 242 -29.80 -22.32 5.65
N GLU A 243 -29.24 -22.99 4.64
CA GLU A 243 -27.80 -22.95 4.36
C GLU A 243 -27.43 -21.79 3.41
N GLN A 244 -26.23 -21.26 3.61
CA GLN A 244 -25.64 -20.29 2.70
C GLN A 244 -24.99 -21.00 1.52
N VAL A 245 -25.16 -20.48 0.32
CA VAL A 245 -24.51 -20.97 -0.89
C VAL A 245 -22.99 -20.75 -0.74
N PRO A 246 -22.16 -21.81 -0.70
CA PRO A 246 -20.75 -21.68 -0.32
C PRO A 246 -19.89 -21.02 -1.40
N MET A 247 -20.26 -21.18 -2.68
CA MET A 247 -19.58 -20.64 -3.84
C MET A 247 -20.53 -20.59 -5.05
N ASP A 248 -20.19 -19.80 -6.07
CA ASP A 248 -20.99 -19.67 -7.29
C ASP A 248 -21.17 -21.02 -8.00
N CYS A 249 -22.42 -21.44 -8.16
CA CYS A 249 -22.74 -22.75 -8.68
C CYS A 249 -23.97 -22.73 -9.61
N LYS A 250 -24.19 -23.83 -10.32
CA LYS A 250 -25.33 -24.04 -11.22
C LYS A 250 -26.16 -25.21 -10.71
N ILE A 251 -27.47 -25.01 -10.58
CA ILE A 251 -28.38 -26.06 -10.12
C ILE A 251 -28.43 -27.17 -11.16
N LEU A 252 -28.15 -28.40 -10.74
CA LEU A 252 -28.34 -29.60 -11.57
C LEU A 252 -29.70 -30.24 -11.30
N TRP A 253 -30.15 -30.22 -10.05
CA TRP A 253 -31.39 -30.84 -9.63
C TRP A 253 -32.01 -30.11 -8.43
N GLY A 254 -33.35 -30.09 -8.40
CA GLY A 254 -34.16 -29.42 -7.38
C GLY A 254 -34.63 -28.03 -7.81
N ASP A 255 -35.52 -27.47 -6.99
CA ASP A 255 -36.02 -26.10 -7.04
C ASP A 255 -35.91 -25.49 -5.64
N SER A 256 -35.71 -24.17 -5.59
CA SER A 256 -35.56 -23.46 -4.32
C SER A 256 -35.90 -21.98 -4.42
N TYR A 257 -36.24 -21.40 -3.28
CA TYR A 257 -36.33 -19.96 -3.10
C TYR A 257 -35.03 -19.45 -2.47
N VAL A 258 -34.37 -18.54 -3.15
CA VAL A 258 -33.04 -18.05 -2.76
C VAL A 258 -33.08 -16.55 -2.53
N ASN A 259 -32.54 -16.13 -1.39
CA ASN A 259 -32.38 -14.73 -1.06
C ASN A 259 -30.98 -14.27 -1.48
N GLU A 260 -30.94 -13.41 -2.50
CA GLU A 260 -29.73 -12.84 -3.09
C GLU A 260 -29.44 -11.40 -2.58
N ALA A 261 -30.07 -10.98 -1.47
CA ALA A 261 -29.96 -9.61 -0.93
C ALA A 261 -28.52 -9.15 -0.66
N ILE A 262 -27.61 -10.08 -0.41
CA ILE A 262 -26.18 -9.77 -0.20
C ILE A 262 -25.53 -9.15 -1.46
N VAL A 263 -26.03 -9.48 -2.66
CA VAL A 263 -25.52 -8.95 -3.93
C VAL A 263 -26.50 -7.97 -4.55
N THR A 264 -27.79 -8.27 -4.57
CA THR A 264 -28.80 -7.44 -5.26
C THR A 264 -29.34 -6.31 -4.37
N GLY A 265 -29.26 -6.44 -3.04
CA GLY A 265 -29.91 -5.54 -2.09
C GLY A 265 -31.43 -5.71 -1.98
N GLU A 266 -32.04 -6.61 -2.77
CA GLU A 266 -33.47 -6.86 -2.74
C GLU A 266 -33.80 -7.96 -1.74
N SER A 267 -34.76 -7.70 -0.84
CA SER A 267 -35.13 -8.66 0.23
C SER A 267 -36.03 -9.80 -0.25
N ALA A 268 -36.62 -9.68 -1.45
CA ALA A 268 -37.53 -10.69 -1.99
C ALA A 268 -36.74 -11.90 -2.48
N ALA A 269 -37.17 -13.11 -2.08
CA ALA A 269 -36.56 -14.34 -2.54
C ALA A 269 -36.92 -14.61 -4.01
N VAL A 270 -35.92 -15.04 -4.77
CA VAL A 270 -36.06 -15.38 -6.19
C VAL A 270 -36.22 -16.89 -6.30
N HIS A 271 -37.23 -17.33 -7.05
CA HIS A 271 -37.43 -18.75 -7.33
C HIS A 271 -36.44 -19.21 -8.40
N LYS A 272 -35.73 -20.32 -8.13
CA LYS A 272 -34.67 -20.87 -8.99
C LYS A 272 -34.96 -22.33 -9.33
N TYR A 273 -34.75 -22.69 -10.59
CA TYR A 273 -34.97 -24.03 -11.11
C TYR A 273 -33.66 -24.69 -11.56
N ALA A 274 -33.73 -25.97 -11.92
CA ALA A 274 -32.62 -26.66 -12.56
C ALA A 274 -32.08 -25.86 -13.77
N LYS A 275 -30.74 -25.79 -13.86
CA LYS A 275 -29.92 -25.00 -14.79
C LYS A 275 -29.75 -23.52 -14.43
N ASP A 276 -30.45 -22.98 -13.45
CA ASP A 276 -30.20 -21.61 -12.99
C ASP A 276 -28.89 -21.51 -12.20
N LYS A 277 -28.36 -20.29 -12.13
CA LYS A 277 -27.16 -19.97 -11.35
C LYS A 277 -27.54 -19.51 -9.95
N LEU A 278 -26.73 -19.94 -8.99
CA LEU A 278 -26.74 -19.53 -7.59
C LEU A 278 -25.45 -18.77 -7.29
N ILE A 279 -25.62 -17.60 -6.66
CA ILE A 279 -24.50 -16.72 -6.32
C ILE A 279 -23.99 -17.08 -4.92
N GLY A 280 -22.68 -17.24 -4.78
CA GLY A 280 -22.01 -17.49 -3.52
C GLY A 280 -22.33 -16.41 -2.48
N GLY A 281 -22.63 -16.84 -1.26
CA GLY A 281 -23.06 -15.96 -0.18
C GLY A 281 -24.58 -15.77 -0.06
N SER A 282 -25.36 -16.16 -1.07
CA SER A 282 -26.83 -16.12 -1.01
C SER A 282 -27.37 -17.13 0.00
N LEU A 283 -28.56 -16.89 0.55
CA LEU A 283 -29.20 -17.79 1.52
C LEU A 283 -30.30 -18.60 0.84
N LEU A 284 -30.22 -19.93 0.92
CA LEU A 284 -31.31 -20.80 0.49
C LEU A 284 -32.42 -20.73 1.54
N GLN A 285 -33.58 -20.13 1.24
CA GLN A 285 -34.67 -20.00 2.20
C GLN A 285 -35.53 -21.25 2.25
N ASP A 286 -35.86 -21.81 1.09
CA ASP A 286 -36.72 -22.99 0.99
C ASP A 286 -36.27 -23.90 -0.15
N GLY A 287 -36.46 -25.21 0.02
CA GLY A 287 -36.06 -26.24 -0.92
C GLY A 287 -34.72 -26.92 -0.61
N MET A 288 -34.34 -27.84 -1.50
CA MET A 288 -33.08 -28.56 -1.48
C MET A 288 -32.57 -28.69 -2.90
N VAL A 289 -31.32 -28.30 -3.14
CA VAL A 289 -30.72 -28.30 -4.47
C VAL A 289 -29.39 -29.03 -4.49
N LYS A 290 -29.17 -29.78 -5.57
CA LYS A 290 -27.86 -30.29 -5.93
C LYS A 290 -27.29 -29.38 -7.01
N ALA A 291 -26.14 -28.78 -6.73
CA ALA A 291 -25.53 -27.80 -7.62
C ALA A 291 -24.08 -28.18 -7.93
N GLN A 292 -23.60 -27.75 -9.10
CA GLN A 292 -22.22 -27.88 -9.51
C GLN A 292 -21.51 -26.54 -9.39
N VAL A 293 -20.36 -26.52 -8.73
CA VAL A 293 -19.53 -25.32 -8.58
C VAL A 293 -19.03 -24.85 -9.94
N THR A 294 -19.29 -23.58 -10.26
CA THR A 294 -18.94 -22.96 -11.55
C THR A 294 -17.76 -21.98 -11.46
N ALA A 295 -17.57 -21.33 -10.31
CA ALA A 295 -16.45 -20.44 -10.07
C ALA A 295 -16.05 -20.52 -8.58
N VAL A 296 -14.77 -20.30 -8.28
CA VAL A 296 -14.21 -20.39 -6.92
C VAL A 296 -13.27 -19.22 -6.64
N GLY A 297 -13.16 -18.82 -5.37
CA GLY A 297 -12.22 -17.79 -4.94
C GLY A 297 -12.40 -16.48 -5.71
N GLY A 298 -11.31 -16.00 -6.34
CA GLY A 298 -11.28 -14.73 -7.08
C GLY A 298 -12.19 -14.67 -8.32
N ASP A 299 -12.62 -15.82 -8.85
CA ASP A 299 -13.45 -15.88 -10.05
C ASP A 299 -14.95 -15.77 -9.75
N THR A 300 -15.33 -15.63 -8.47
CA THR A 300 -16.74 -15.49 -8.07
C THR A 300 -17.30 -14.09 -8.40
N VAL A 301 -18.62 -14.00 -8.55
CA VAL A 301 -19.36 -12.73 -8.75
C VAL A 301 -19.04 -11.75 -7.62
N LEU A 302 -19.03 -12.21 -6.37
CA LEU A 302 -18.73 -11.36 -5.23
C LEU A 302 -17.27 -10.86 -5.26
N SER A 303 -16.31 -11.73 -5.58
CA SER A 303 -14.92 -11.30 -5.78
C SER A 303 -14.78 -10.30 -6.93
N GLY A 304 -15.49 -10.50 -8.04
CA GLY A 304 -15.57 -9.55 -9.14
C GLY A 304 -16.11 -8.18 -8.71
N ILE A 305 -17.15 -8.14 -7.88
CA ILE A 305 -17.68 -6.89 -7.31
C ILE A 305 -16.64 -6.23 -6.40
N ILE A 306 -16.00 -7.00 -5.51
CA ILE A 306 -14.94 -6.50 -4.63
C ILE A 306 -13.80 -5.90 -5.46
N ASP A 307 -13.39 -6.57 -6.54
CA ASP A 307 -12.31 -6.10 -7.39
C ASP A 307 -12.69 -4.85 -8.20
N LEU A 308 -13.94 -4.75 -8.68
CA LEU A 308 -14.46 -3.53 -9.28
C LEU A 308 -14.44 -2.35 -8.30
N VAL A 309 -14.87 -2.58 -7.05
CA VAL A 309 -14.85 -1.55 -6.00
C VAL A 309 -13.41 -1.16 -5.65
N LYS A 310 -12.50 -2.13 -5.51
CA LYS A 310 -11.07 -1.86 -5.28
C LYS A 310 -10.45 -1.07 -6.43
N GLN A 311 -10.77 -1.41 -7.67
CA GLN A 311 -10.27 -0.68 -8.84
C GLN A 311 -10.78 0.77 -8.84
N ALA A 312 -12.03 1.00 -8.46
CA ALA A 312 -12.58 2.35 -8.33
C ALA A 312 -11.98 3.14 -7.14
N GLN A 313 -11.54 2.46 -6.09
CA GLN A 313 -10.89 3.08 -4.91
C GLN A 313 -9.36 3.22 -5.03
N GLY A 314 -8.76 2.69 -6.11
CA GLY A 314 -7.31 2.71 -6.32
C GLY A 314 -6.75 4.09 -6.70
N ASP A 315 -7.62 5.06 -6.96
CA ASP A 315 -7.22 6.43 -7.28
C ASP A 315 -6.77 7.17 -6.01
N LYS A 316 -5.66 7.90 -6.12
CA LYS A 316 -5.01 8.52 -4.95
C LYS A 316 -6.01 9.40 -4.18
N PRO A 317 -5.92 9.47 -2.84
CA PRO A 317 -6.66 10.45 -2.06
C PRO A 317 -6.44 11.86 -2.64
N PRO A 318 -7.49 12.61 -2.98
CA PRO A 318 -7.37 13.89 -3.68
C PRO A 318 -6.49 14.91 -2.93
N VAL A 319 -6.45 14.82 -1.60
CA VAL A 319 -5.62 15.66 -0.73
C VAL A 319 -4.12 15.43 -0.96
N GLN A 320 -3.69 14.18 -1.18
CA GLN A 320 -2.29 13.86 -1.43
C GLN A 320 -1.83 14.33 -2.81
N GLN A 321 -2.72 14.21 -3.81
CA GLN A 321 -2.44 14.73 -5.16
C GLN A 321 -2.19 16.25 -5.14
N LEU A 322 -2.97 16.97 -4.32
CA LEU A 322 -2.81 18.40 -4.12
C LEU A 322 -1.47 18.73 -3.46
N ALA A 323 -1.08 18.02 -2.39
CA ALA A 323 0.19 18.23 -1.71
C ALA A 323 1.42 18.01 -2.62
N ASP A 324 1.40 16.95 -3.43
CA ASP A 324 2.45 16.67 -4.41
C ASP A 324 2.50 17.75 -5.51
N LYS A 325 1.33 18.21 -5.99
CA LYS A 325 1.24 19.27 -7.01
C LYS A 325 1.77 20.61 -6.49
N ILE A 326 1.47 20.96 -5.24
CA ILE A 326 2.02 22.14 -4.57
C ILE A 326 3.54 21.99 -4.48
N SER A 327 4.04 20.85 -4.02
CA SER A 327 5.48 20.59 -3.86
C SER A 327 6.24 20.67 -5.20
N ALA A 328 5.65 20.18 -6.29
CA ALA A 328 6.25 20.20 -7.62
C ALA A 328 6.50 21.63 -8.16
N ILE A 329 5.71 22.61 -7.73
CA ILE A 329 5.89 24.04 -8.08
C ILE A 329 6.73 24.75 -7.01
N PHE A 330 6.44 24.50 -5.74
CA PHE A 330 7.06 25.19 -4.62
C PHE A 330 8.56 24.91 -4.50
N VAL A 331 8.99 23.65 -4.70
CA VAL A 331 10.41 23.26 -4.59
C VAL A 331 11.29 24.00 -5.61
N PRO A 332 11.00 23.99 -6.93
CA PRO A 332 11.78 24.77 -7.90
C PRO A 332 11.79 26.27 -7.60
N VAL A 333 10.66 26.84 -7.17
CA VAL A 333 10.55 28.28 -6.86
C VAL A 333 11.44 28.65 -5.68
N VAL A 334 11.40 27.89 -4.58
CA VAL A 334 12.25 28.15 -3.40
C VAL A 334 13.72 27.99 -3.74
N ILE A 335 14.10 26.97 -4.51
CA ILE A 335 15.48 26.81 -4.98
C ILE A 335 15.89 28.00 -5.85
N GLY A 336 15.02 28.46 -6.76
CA GLY A 336 15.26 29.63 -7.59
C GLY A 336 15.50 30.89 -6.75
N ILE A 337 14.64 31.15 -5.75
CA ILE A 337 14.80 32.28 -4.83
C ILE A 337 16.11 32.14 -4.04
N ALA A 338 16.45 30.94 -3.57
CA ALA A 338 17.69 30.70 -2.82
C ALA A 338 18.94 31.00 -3.67
N VAL A 339 18.97 30.54 -4.93
CA VAL A 339 20.07 30.81 -5.87
C VAL A 339 20.17 32.30 -6.20
N VAL A 340 19.04 32.96 -6.45
CA VAL A 340 19.00 34.41 -6.71
C VAL A 340 19.48 35.18 -5.47
N THR A 341 19.02 34.82 -4.28
CA THR A 341 19.42 35.46 -3.03
C THR A 341 20.92 35.28 -2.79
N LEU A 342 21.45 34.07 -3.02
CA LEU A 342 22.88 33.80 -2.90
C LEU A 342 23.69 34.63 -3.92
N GLY A 343 23.23 34.70 -5.17
CA GLY A 343 23.89 35.51 -6.21
C GLY A 343 23.87 37.01 -5.92
N VAL A 344 22.72 37.55 -5.51
CA VAL A 344 22.58 38.97 -5.14
C VAL A 344 23.42 39.29 -3.91
N ASN A 345 23.37 38.45 -2.87
CA ASN A 345 24.18 38.62 -1.68
C ASN A 345 25.67 38.63 -2.04
N TRP A 346 26.13 37.69 -2.85
CA TRP A 346 27.53 37.66 -3.29
C TRP A 346 27.96 38.90 -4.10
N ILE A 347 27.05 39.49 -4.88
CA ILE A 347 27.33 40.72 -5.64
C ILE A 347 27.31 41.97 -4.74
N VAL A 348 26.45 42.02 -3.72
CA VAL A 348 26.26 43.20 -2.87
C VAL A 348 27.23 43.24 -1.68
N LEU A 349 27.54 42.08 -1.08
CA LEU A 349 28.47 41.91 0.03
C LEU A 349 29.89 41.50 -0.44
N GLY A 350 30.12 41.50 -1.76
CA GLY A 350 31.40 41.18 -2.41
C GLY A 350 32.57 41.98 -1.86
#